data_AF-A0A1V2AA63-F1
#
_entry.id   AF-A0A1V2AA63-F1
#
_cell.length_a   1.000
_cell.length_b   1.000
_cell.length_c   1.000
_cell.angle_alpha   90.00
_cell.angle_beta   90.00
_cell.angle_gamma   90.00
#
_symmetry.space_group_name_H-M   'P 1'
#
loop_
_entity.id
_entity.type
_entity.pdbx_description
1 polymer ?
#
loop_
_entity_poly.entity_id
_entity_poly.type
_entity_poly.pdbx_seq_one_letter_code
_entity_poly.pdbx_strand_id
1 'polypeptide(L)'
;MFEVIKRAFVGISMAGVITFAVLTVMKVNMVEATVSELWMHMFGSLIIGVYFGFASFLFDNDSWSPLKQTSVHFLLSICVFYPLALFVGWVPPEPLPVVLSFVVFCATYVLFWIGARFNLKKLEQSMNDSIRK
;
A
#
# COMPACT_ATOMS: atom_id res chain seq x y z
N MET A 1 12.97 4.68 -16.77
CA MET A 1 12.57 3.27 -16.95
C MET A 1 13.08 2.38 -15.83
N PHE A 2 14.39 2.39 -15.53
CA PHE A 2 14.97 1.58 -14.45
C PHE A 2 14.34 1.79 -13.06
N GLU A 3 14.15 3.04 -12.62
CA GLU A 3 13.54 3.33 -11.30
C GLU A 3 12.07 2.88 -11.20
N VAL A 4 11.33 2.93 -12.32
CA VAL A 4 9.94 2.45 -12.38
C VAL A 4 9.89 0.95 -12.13
N ILE A 5 10.75 0.20 -12.83
CA ILE A 5 10.88 -1.24 -12.67
C ILE A 5 11.28 -1.56 -11.23
N LYS A 6 12.33 -0.90 -10.70
CA LYS A 6 12.82 -1.12 -9.34
C LYS A 6 11.73 -0.96 -8.28
N ARG A 7 10.97 0.15 -8.31
CA ARG A 7 9.92 0.41 -7.31
C ARG A 7 8.76 -0.58 -7.41
N ALA A 8 8.37 -0.98 -8.62
CA ALA A 8 7.39 -2.04 -8.83
C ALA A 8 7.90 -3.40 -8.28
N PHE A 9 9.17 -3.74 -8.52
CA PHE A 9 9.80 -4.96 -8.01
C PHE A 9 9.87 -5.01 -6.49
N VAL A 10 10.12 -3.87 -5.82
CA VAL A 10 10.06 -3.79 -4.35
C VAL A 10 8.65 -4.12 -3.85
N GLY A 11 7.62 -3.54 -4.48
CA GLY A 11 6.22 -3.83 -4.14
C GLY A 11 5.83 -5.30 -4.35
N ILE A 12 6.23 -5.89 -5.48
CA ILE A 12 6.04 -7.31 -5.79
C ILE A 12 6.75 -8.19 -4.75
N SER A 13 7.99 -7.87 -4.40
CA SER A 13 8.77 -8.62 -3.41
C SER A 13 8.08 -8.63 -2.05
N MET A 14 7.57 -7.46 -1.61
CA MET A 14 6.83 -7.36 -0.35
C MET A 14 5.54 -8.19 -0.37
N ALA A 15 4.79 -8.15 -1.48
CA ALA A 15 3.60 -9.00 -1.64
C ALA A 15 3.94 -10.49 -1.59
N GLY A 16 5.06 -10.90 -2.20
CA GLY A 16 5.55 -12.28 -2.14
C GLY A 16 5.92 -12.71 -0.71
N VAL A 17 6.64 -11.87 0.04
CA VAL A 17 7.01 -12.15 1.44
C VAL A 17 5.77 -12.28 2.32
N ILE A 18 4.81 -11.35 2.19
CA ILE A 18 3.55 -11.40 2.96
C ILE A 18 2.76 -12.66 2.62
N THR A 19 2.62 -12.97 1.32
CA THR A 19 1.91 -14.18 0.87
C THR A 19 2.56 -15.44 1.44
N PHE A 20 3.90 -15.54 1.39
CA PHE A 20 4.62 -16.68 1.96
C PHE A 20 4.44 -16.81 3.48
N ALA A 21 4.44 -15.69 4.20
CA ALA A 21 4.18 -15.69 5.63
C ALA A 21 2.76 -16.20 5.95
N VAL A 22 1.74 -15.72 5.23
CA VAL A 22 0.35 -16.18 5.38
C VAL A 22 0.23 -17.67 5.06
N LEU A 23 0.81 -18.13 3.95
CA LEU A 23 0.83 -19.55 3.56
C LEU A 23 1.51 -20.42 4.62
N THR A 24 2.59 -19.93 5.24
CA THR A 24 3.28 -20.63 6.33
C THR A 24 2.35 -20.81 7.53
N VAL A 25 1.64 -19.76 7.93
CA VAL A 25 0.65 -19.81 9.03
C VAL A 25 -0.47 -20.78 8.69
N MET A 26 -1.03 -20.73 7.48
CA MET A 26 -2.08 -21.65 7.03
C MET A 26 -1.59 -23.11 7.07
N LYS A 27 -0.38 -23.37 6.57
CA LYS A 27 0.23 -24.70 6.56
C LYS A 27 0.44 -25.26 7.96
N VAL A 28 0.89 -24.43 8.92
CA VAL A 28 1.10 -24.87 10.32
C VAL A 28 -0.22 -25.18 11.01
N ASN A 29 -1.28 -24.44 10.69
CA ASN A 29 -2.62 -24.65 11.25
C ASN A 29 -3.46 -25.66 10.46
N MET A 30 -2.87 -26.37 9.48
CA MET A 30 -3.57 -27.34 8.62
C MET A 30 -4.83 -26.76 7.95
N VAL A 31 -4.79 -25.47 7.60
CA VAL A 31 -5.86 -24.80 6.86
C VAL A 31 -5.72 -25.16 5.40
N GLU A 32 -6.72 -25.84 4.86
CA GLU A 32 -6.81 -26.15 3.43
C GLU A 32 -7.43 -24.98 2.66
N ALA A 33 -6.88 -24.67 1.49
CA ALA A 33 -7.40 -23.70 0.55
C ALA A 33 -7.14 -24.19 -0.88
N THR A 34 -8.05 -23.89 -1.80
CA THR A 34 -7.89 -24.28 -3.20
C THR A 34 -6.79 -23.45 -3.86
N VAL A 35 -6.15 -24.02 -4.88
CA VAL A 35 -5.15 -23.31 -5.69
C VAL A 35 -5.75 -22.04 -6.33
N SER A 36 -7.03 -22.10 -6.72
CA SER A 36 -7.74 -20.96 -7.31
C SER A 36 -7.88 -19.80 -6.32
N GLU A 37 -8.26 -20.08 -5.07
CA GLU A 37 -8.36 -19.05 -4.03
C GLU A 37 -7.00 -18.42 -3.75
N LEU A 38 -5.97 -19.25 -3.54
CA LEU A 38 -4.60 -18.78 -3.29
C LEU A 38 -4.09 -17.90 -4.43
N TRP A 39 -4.34 -18.31 -5.68
CA TRP A 39 -3.95 -17.55 -6.86
C TRP A 39 -4.64 -16.17 -6.89
N MET A 40 -5.94 -16.11 -6.60
CA MET A 40 -6.70 -14.85 -6.58
C MET A 40 -6.17 -13.87 -5.52
N HIS A 41 -5.91 -14.35 -4.29
CA HIS A 41 -5.35 -13.51 -3.23
C HIS A 41 -3.93 -13.03 -3.54
N MET A 42 -3.10 -13.91 -4.11
CA MET A 42 -1.75 -13.55 -4.56
C MET A 42 -1.79 -12.51 -5.68
N PHE A 43 -2.67 -12.69 -6.67
CA PHE A 43 -2.86 -11.75 -7.78
C PHE A 43 -3.26 -10.36 -7.28
N GLY A 44 -4.25 -10.28 -6.38
CA GLY A 44 -4.65 -9.02 -5.77
C GLY A 44 -3.49 -8.35 -5.00
N SER A 45 -2.76 -9.13 -4.21
CA SER A 45 -1.62 -8.62 -3.43
C SER A 45 -0.50 -8.08 -4.32
N LEU A 46 -0.21 -8.73 -5.44
CA LEU A 46 0.76 -8.28 -6.42
C LEU A 46 0.34 -6.96 -7.09
N ILE A 47 -0.93 -6.83 -7.49
CA ILE A 47 -1.45 -5.58 -8.07
C ILE A 47 -1.30 -4.42 -7.08
N ILE A 48 -1.64 -4.63 -5.81
CA ILE A 48 -1.48 -3.61 -4.76
C ILE A 48 0.00 -3.24 -4.57
N GLY A 49 0.90 -4.23 -4.53
CA GLY A 49 2.34 -4.00 -4.42
C GLY A 49 2.88 -3.15 -5.58
N VAL A 50 2.53 -3.51 -6.82
CA VAL A 50 2.88 -2.75 -8.01
C VAL A 50 2.31 -1.33 -7.93
N TYR A 51 1.03 -1.19 -7.62
CA TYR A 51 0.36 0.10 -7.50
C TYR A 51 1.11 1.04 -6.53
N PHE A 52 1.41 0.61 -5.31
CA PHE A 52 2.12 1.48 -4.36
C PHE A 52 3.55 1.80 -4.80
N GLY A 53 4.21 0.88 -5.50
CA GLY A 53 5.48 1.16 -6.17
C GLY A 53 5.37 2.31 -7.17
N PHE A 54 4.33 2.32 -8.00
CA PHE A 54 4.07 3.41 -8.95
C PHE A 54 3.57 4.69 -8.29
N ALA A 55 2.66 4.59 -7.33
CA ALA A 55 2.07 5.74 -6.64
C ALA A 55 3.12 6.56 -5.87
N SER A 56 4.24 5.94 -5.49
CA SER A 56 5.37 6.64 -4.86
C SER A 56 5.96 7.76 -5.72
N PHE A 57 5.87 7.69 -7.06
CA PHE A 57 6.33 8.75 -7.95
C PHE A 57 5.58 10.08 -7.77
N LEU A 58 4.38 10.04 -7.18
CA LEU A 58 3.62 11.26 -6.87
C LEU A 58 4.37 12.17 -5.90
N PHE A 59 5.23 11.61 -5.05
CA PHE A 59 6.01 12.35 -4.06
C PHE A 59 7.33 12.91 -4.60
N ASP A 60 7.77 12.48 -5.78
CA ASP A 60 8.97 13.02 -6.46
C ASP A 60 8.65 14.30 -7.26
N ASN A 61 7.37 14.72 -7.31
CA ASN A 61 6.96 15.88 -8.07
C ASN A 61 7.07 17.17 -7.26
N ASP A 62 8.23 17.81 -7.31
CA ASP A 62 8.54 19.05 -6.59
C ASP A 62 7.65 20.25 -6.96
N SER A 63 7.00 20.21 -8.13
CA SER A 63 6.06 21.27 -8.54
C SER A 63 4.73 21.23 -7.79
N TRP A 64 4.41 20.11 -7.14
CA TRP A 64 3.16 19.93 -6.41
C TRP A 64 3.35 20.24 -4.93
N SER A 65 2.35 20.90 -4.32
CA SER A 65 2.35 21.06 -2.87
C SER A 65 2.21 19.69 -2.18
N PRO A 66 2.76 19.51 -0.96
CA PRO A 66 2.61 18.26 -0.22
C PRO A 66 1.14 17.83 -0.02
N LEU A 67 0.24 18.81 0.15
CA LEU A 67 -1.20 18.55 0.23
C LEU A 67 -1.75 17.97 -1.08
N LYS A 68 -1.33 18.50 -2.23
CA LYS A 68 -1.74 17.99 -3.54
C LYS A 68 -1.23 16.57 -3.78
N GLN A 69 0.05 16.31 -3.49
CA GLN A 69 0.65 14.98 -3.64
C GLN A 69 -0.11 13.93 -2.80
N THR A 70 -0.32 14.23 -1.50
CA THR A 70 -1.01 13.31 -0.58
C THR A 70 -2.49 13.14 -0.90
N SER A 71 -3.18 14.18 -1.37
CA SER A 71 -4.60 14.09 -1.78
C SER A 71 -4.77 13.25 -3.03
N VAL A 72 -3.93 13.46 -4.05
CA VAL A 72 -3.97 12.65 -5.28
C VAL A 72 -3.62 11.19 -4.99
N HIS A 73 -2.59 10.95 -4.17
CA HIS A 73 -2.22 9.60 -3.74
C HIS A 73 -3.37 8.90 -2.99
N PHE A 74 -4.06 9.60 -2.08
CA PHE A 74 -5.20 9.06 -1.35
C PHE A 74 -6.35 8.68 -2.28
N LEU A 75 -6.75 9.58 -3.18
CA LEU A 75 -7.84 9.35 -4.13
C LEU A 75 -7.53 8.18 -5.08
N LEU A 76 -6.32 8.14 -5.64
CA LEU A 76 -5.90 7.02 -6.48
C LEU A 76 -5.89 5.69 -5.71
N SER A 77 -5.49 5.72 -4.44
CA SER A 77 -5.43 4.51 -3.61
C SER A 77 -6.82 3.94 -3.38
N ILE A 78 -7.83 4.80 -3.15
CA ILE A 78 -9.23 4.38 -3.08
C ILE A 78 -9.69 3.80 -4.43
N CYS A 79 -9.44 4.52 -5.53
CA CYS A 79 -9.87 4.10 -6.87
C CYS A 79 -9.27 2.76 -7.31
N VAL A 80 -8.07 2.41 -6.84
CA VAL A 80 -7.45 1.12 -7.14
C VAL A 80 -7.86 0.04 -6.14
N PHE A 81 -7.87 0.37 -4.84
CA PHE A 81 -8.16 -0.60 -3.78
C PHE A 81 -9.59 -1.14 -3.87
N TYR A 82 -10.60 -0.29 -4.01
CA TYR A 82 -12.00 -0.75 -3.92
C TYR A 82 -12.43 -1.69 -5.05
N PRO A 83 -12.18 -1.37 -6.35
CA PRO A 83 -12.51 -2.29 -7.41
C PRO A 83 -11.81 -3.65 -7.23
N LEU A 84 -10.55 -3.63 -6.80
CA LEU A 84 -9.79 -4.85 -6.57
C LEU A 84 -10.29 -5.63 -5.35
N ALA A 85 -10.57 -4.95 -4.23
CA ALA A 85 -11.03 -5.56 -2.99
C ALA A 85 -12.39 -6.24 -3.17
N LEU A 86 -13.29 -5.61 -3.95
CA LEU A 86 -14.57 -6.20 -4.31
C LEU A 86 -14.40 -7.38 -5.29
N PHE A 87 -13.49 -7.27 -6.26
CA PHE A 87 -13.21 -8.32 -7.24
C PHE A 87 -12.59 -9.58 -6.61
N VAL A 88 -11.62 -9.40 -5.71
CA VAL A 88 -10.96 -10.52 -5.01
C VAL A 88 -11.81 -11.04 -3.84
N GLY A 89 -12.80 -10.27 -3.38
CA GLY A 89 -13.67 -10.65 -2.26
C GLY A 89 -13.08 -10.33 -0.88
N TRP A 90 -12.16 -9.36 -0.77
CA TRP A 90 -11.64 -8.88 0.52
C TRP A 90 -12.67 -8.07 1.30
N VAL A 91 -13.55 -7.38 0.58
CA VAL A 91 -14.64 -6.59 1.15
C VAL A 91 -15.95 -7.13 0.59
N PRO A 92 -16.87 -7.60 1.45
CA PRO A 92 -18.22 -7.95 1.03
C PRO A 92 -18.93 -6.74 0.37
N PRO A 93 -19.69 -6.93 -0.72
CA PRO A 93 -20.23 -5.82 -1.52
C PRO A 93 -21.40 -5.10 -0.86
N GLU A 94 -21.84 -5.52 0.32
CA GLU A 94 -22.92 -4.90 1.06
C GLU A 94 -22.53 -3.50 1.57
N PRO A 95 -23.48 -2.55 1.66
CA PRO A 95 -23.17 -1.17 2.02
C PRO A 95 -22.43 -1.00 3.36
N LEU A 96 -22.81 -1.77 4.39
CA LEU A 96 -22.21 -1.65 5.72
C LEU A 96 -20.74 -2.12 5.75
N PRO A 97 -20.38 -3.33 5.28
CA PRO A 97 -18.99 -3.74 5.11
C PRO A 97 -18.14 -2.76 4.29
N VAL A 98 -18.68 -2.24 3.19
CA VAL A 98 -17.97 -1.25 2.36
C VAL A 98 -17.68 0.03 3.17
N VAL A 99 -18.66 0.59 3.87
CA VAL A 99 -18.46 1.79 4.70
C VAL A 99 -17.47 1.53 5.84
N LEU A 100 -17.57 0.40 6.53
CA LEU A 100 -16.64 0.04 7.60
C LEU A 100 -15.21 -0.11 7.06
N SER A 101 -15.04 -0.79 5.93
CA SER A 101 -13.73 -0.93 5.28
C SER A 101 -13.16 0.44 4.86
N PHE A 102 -14.01 1.39 4.48
CA PHE A 102 -13.61 2.76 4.16
C PHE A 102 -13.11 3.54 5.36
N VAL A 103 -13.79 3.42 6.50
CA VAL A 103 -13.32 4.03 7.75
C VAL A 103 -11.96 3.45 8.16
N VAL A 104 -11.81 2.12 8.10
CA VAL A 104 -10.55 1.44 8.41
C VAL A 104 -9.44 1.84 7.44
N PHE A 105 -9.74 1.95 6.14
CA PHE A 105 -8.80 2.42 5.14
C PHE A 105 -8.32 3.84 5.43
N CYS A 106 -9.24 4.76 5.73
CA CYS A 106 -8.91 6.15 6.08
C CYS A 106 -8.03 6.22 7.33
N ALA A 107 -8.39 5.47 8.39
CA ALA A 107 -7.62 5.43 9.62
C ALA A 107 -6.20 4.90 9.37
N THR A 108 -6.08 3.81 8.63
CA THR A 108 -4.79 3.20 8.25
C THR A 108 -3.93 4.17 7.43
N TYR A 109 -4.54 4.85 6.46
CA TYR A 109 -3.85 5.86 5.65
C TYR A 109 -3.30 7.01 6.50
N VAL A 110 -4.11 7.53 7.42
CA VAL A 110 -3.68 8.59 8.35
C VAL A 110 -2.53 8.11 9.22
N LEU A 111 -2.56 6.87 9.72
CA LEU A 111 -1.45 6.31 10.51
C LEU A 111 -0.13 6.26 9.70
N PHE A 112 -0.17 5.76 8.47
CA PHE A 112 1.00 5.76 7.59
C PHE A 112 1.49 7.17 7.28
N TRP A 113 0.57 8.10 7.00
CA TRP A 113 0.91 9.49 6.75
C TRP A 113 1.58 10.16 7.95
N ILE A 114 1.08 9.93 9.17
CA ILE A 114 1.69 10.42 10.41
C ILE A 114 3.12 9.86 10.55
N GLY A 115 3.29 8.55 10.35
CA GLY A 115 4.61 7.90 10.40
C GLY A 115 5.59 8.49 9.38
N ALA A 116 5.16 8.65 8.12
CA ALA A 116 5.97 9.28 7.08
C ALA A 116 6.33 10.72 7.44
N ARG A 117 5.37 11.50 7.94
CA ARG A 117 5.58 12.90 8.36
C ARG A 117 6.63 13.02 9.46
N PHE A 118 6.58 12.16 10.48
CA PHE A 118 7.57 12.18 11.55
C PHE A 118 8.98 11.85 11.03
N ASN A 119 9.11 10.84 10.17
CA ASN A 119 10.39 10.49 9.56
C ASN A 119 10.97 11.63 8.72
N LEU A 120 10.14 12.26 7.89
CA LEU A 120 10.55 13.39 7.06
C LEU A 120 10.94 14.61 7.90
N LYS A 121 10.20 14.91 8.96
CA LYS A 121 10.54 16.00 9.89
C LYS A 121 11.86 15.75 10.62
N LYS A 122 12.14 14.51 11.02
CA LYS A 122 13.41 14.12 11.63
C LYS A 122 14.57 14.27 10.63
N LEU A 123 14.35 13.86 9.37
CA LEU A 123 15.34 14.01 8.30
C LEU A 123 15.65 15.49 8.03
N GLU A 124 14.62 16.33 7.90
CA GLU A 124 14.73 17.78 7.74
C GLU A 124 15.59 18.41 8.85
N GLN A 125 15.32 18.05 10.12
CA GLN A 125 16.12 18.51 11.26
C GLN A 125 17.59 18.09 11.15
N SER A 126 17.85 16.81 10.82
CA SER A 126 19.22 16.32 10.68
C SER A 126 20.01 17.02 9.57
N MET A 127 19.33 17.38 8.46
CA MET A 127 19.92 18.13 7.37
C MET A 127 20.23 19.57 7.79
N ASN A 128 19.31 20.24 8.48
CA ASN A 128 19.52 21.59 8.98
C ASN A 128 20.69 21.67 9.98
N ASP A 129 20.81 20.67 10.87
CA ASP A 129 21.89 20.59 11.85
C ASP A 129 23.25 20.34 11.19
N SER A 130 23.29 19.63 10.06
CA SER A 130 24.53 19.36 9.32
C SER A 130 25.16 20.61 8.68
N ILE A 131 24.34 21.61 8.34
CA ILE A 131 24.78 22.87 7.74
C ILE A 131 25.15 23.90 8.81
N ARG A 132 24.65 23.74 10.04
CA ARG A 132 24.94 24.63 11.19
C ARG A 132 26.26 24.31 11.92
N LYS A 133 26.93 23.21 11.55
CA LYS A 133 28.29 22.87 12.01
C LYS A 133 29.32 23.40 11.03
#